data_AF-X1AWZ7-F1
#
_entry.id   AF-X1AWZ7-F1
#
_cell.length_a   1.000
_cell.length_b   1.000
_cell.length_c   1.000
_cell.angle_alpha   90.00
_cell.angle_beta   90.00
_cell.angle_gamma   90.00
#
_symmetry.space_group_name_H-M   'P 1'
#
loop_
_entity.id
_entity.type
_entity.pdbx_description
1 polymer ?
#
loop_
_entity_poly.entity_id
_entity_poly.type
_entity_poly.pdbx_seq_one_letter_code
_entity_poly.pdbx_strand_id
1 'polypeptide(L)'
;MSRKRSSDPAKPCTFSMPSSMHARLNNHISFEMSRSAWITSAIELKLNGDKANDSLDHWTTDEILQELLYSQRLKTNPAALEIVRTLRLLL
;
A
#
# COMPACT_ATOMS: atom_id res chain seq x y z
N MET A 1 -31.46 -14.33 -33.63
CA MET A 1 -30.00 -14.10 -33.65
C MET A 1 -29.53 -13.68 -32.27
N SER A 2 -28.88 -14.59 -31.52
CA SER A 2 -28.31 -14.30 -30.20
C SER A 2 -26.97 -13.60 -30.40
N ARG A 3 -26.85 -12.36 -29.93
CA ARG A 3 -25.59 -11.59 -29.99
C ARG A 3 -24.58 -12.32 -29.10
N LYS A 4 -23.43 -12.75 -29.65
CA LYS A 4 -22.31 -13.30 -28.87
C LYS A 4 -22.05 -12.37 -27.70
N ARG A 5 -22.35 -12.80 -26.48
CA ARG A 5 -21.92 -12.09 -25.27
C ARG A 5 -20.40 -12.11 -25.31
N SER A 6 -19.78 -10.95 -25.15
CA SER A 6 -18.32 -10.87 -25.02
C SER A 6 -17.87 -11.93 -24.00
N SER A 7 -16.89 -12.76 -24.36
CA SER A 7 -16.25 -13.69 -23.44
C SER A 7 -15.27 -13.00 -22.49
N ASP A 8 -15.12 -11.68 -22.62
CA ASP A 8 -14.32 -10.87 -21.72
C ASP A 8 -14.99 -10.84 -20.33
N PRO A 9 -14.35 -11.38 -19.29
CA PRO A 9 -14.88 -11.32 -17.93
C PRO A 9 -14.84 -9.89 -17.35
N ALA A 10 -14.17 -8.94 -18.02
CA ALA A 10 -14.12 -7.55 -17.59
C ALA A 10 -15.54 -6.94 -17.59
N LYS A 11 -16.01 -6.58 -16.41
CA LYS A 11 -17.28 -5.87 -16.24
C LYS A 11 -17.01 -4.37 -16.17
N PRO A 12 -17.71 -3.54 -16.97
CA PRO A 12 -17.60 -2.09 -16.84
C PRO A 12 -18.11 -1.68 -15.46
N CYS A 13 -17.33 -0.86 -14.76
CA CYS A 13 -17.68 -0.28 -13.46
C CYS A 13 -17.73 1.25 -13.60
N THR A 14 -18.71 1.88 -12.95
CA THR A 14 -18.87 3.33 -12.94
C THR A 14 -18.80 3.82 -11.50
N PHE A 15 -18.01 4.87 -11.28
CA PHE A 15 -17.86 5.50 -9.98
C PHE A 15 -17.72 7.02 -10.15
N SER A 16 -18.08 7.76 -9.11
CA SER A 16 -17.99 9.21 -9.10
C SER A 16 -16.66 9.65 -8.49
N MET A 17 -16.06 10.73 -9.01
CA MET A 17 -14.87 11.35 -8.44
C MET A 17 -14.94 12.88 -8.56
N PRO A 18 -14.25 13.63 -7.65
CA PRO A 18 -14.16 15.08 -7.76
C PRO A 18 -13.57 15.52 -9.11
N SER A 19 -14.14 16.57 -9.73
CA SER A 19 -13.71 17.06 -11.04
C SER A 19 -12.23 17.47 -11.06
N SER A 20 -11.72 18.03 -9.97
CA SER A 20 -10.30 18.38 -9.81
C SER A 20 -9.38 17.15 -9.86
N MET A 21 -9.80 16.05 -9.24
CA MET A 21 -9.08 14.79 -9.26
C MET A 21 -9.12 14.14 -10.65
N HIS A 22 -10.28 14.17 -11.30
CA HIS A 22 -10.44 13.67 -12.67
C HIS A 22 -9.53 14.41 -13.66
N ALA A 23 -9.47 15.74 -13.57
CA ALA A 23 -8.59 16.55 -14.41
C ALA A 23 -7.10 16.23 -14.16
N ARG A 24 -6.68 16.18 -12.89
CA ARG A 24 -5.31 15.80 -12.52
C ARG A 24 -4.94 14.41 -13.03
N LEU A 25 -5.86 13.46 -12.93
CA LEU A 25 -5.67 12.09 -13.42
C LEU A 25 -5.46 12.08 -14.93
N ASN A 26 -6.33 12.72 -15.71
CA ASN A 26 -6.18 12.76 -17.17
C ASN A 26 -4.92 13.52 -17.63
N ASN A 27 -4.45 14.51 -16.87
CA ASN A 27 -3.19 15.19 -17.16
C ASN A 27 -1.96 14.32 -16.82
N HIS A 28 -2.06 13.47 -15.80
CA HIS A 28 -0.98 12.60 -15.35
C HIS A 28 -0.82 11.36 -16.22
N ILE A 29 -1.94 10.78 -16.67
CA ILE A 29 -1.95 9.65 -17.59
C ILE A 29 -1.72 10.21 -19.00
N SER A 30 -0.46 10.47 -19.33
CA SER A 30 -0.03 10.70 -20.71
C SER A 30 -0.40 9.50 -21.61
N PHE A 31 -0.24 9.65 -22.93
CA PHE A 31 -0.61 8.66 -23.98
C PHE A 31 -0.06 7.23 -23.82
N GLU A 32 0.74 6.96 -22.79
CA GLU A 32 1.40 5.68 -22.53
C GLU A 32 0.45 4.60 -21.97
N MET A 33 -0.63 4.95 -21.27
CA MET A 33 -1.56 3.95 -20.73
C MET A 33 -3.03 4.41 -20.70
N SER A 34 -3.94 3.43 -20.65
CA SER A 34 -5.37 3.71 -20.53
C SER A 34 -5.75 4.05 -19.09
N ARG A 35 -6.80 4.87 -18.93
CA ARG A 35 -7.34 5.24 -17.61
C ARG A 35 -7.74 4.03 -16.78
N SER A 36 -8.37 3.03 -17.41
CA SER A 36 -8.75 1.79 -16.73
C SER A 36 -7.54 0.99 -16.28
N ALA A 37 -6.48 0.90 -17.10
CA ALA A 37 -5.25 0.20 -16.70
C ALA A 37 -4.57 0.87 -15.50
N TRP A 38 -4.49 2.21 -15.51
CA TRP A 38 -3.93 2.97 -14.39
C TRP A 38 -4.73 2.74 -13.10
N ILE A 39 -6.06 2.83 -13.16
CA ILE A 39 -6.94 2.63 -11.98
C ILE A 39 -6.81 1.21 -11.44
N THR A 40 -6.84 0.20 -12.30
CA THR A 40 -6.69 -1.20 -11.87
C THR A 40 -5.34 -1.45 -11.22
N SER A 41 -4.25 -0.93 -11.81
CA SER A 41 -2.92 -1.03 -11.21
C SER A 41 -2.85 -0.33 -9.85
N ALA A 42 -3.45 0.85 -9.70
CA ALA A 42 -3.51 1.55 -8.41
C ALA A 42 -4.32 0.76 -7.36
N ILE A 43 -5.41 0.12 -7.75
CA ILE A 43 -6.21 -0.77 -6.87
C ILE A 43 -5.38 -1.98 -6.47
N GLU A 44 -4.73 -2.65 -7.41
CA GLU A 44 -3.88 -3.81 -7.14
C GLU A 44 -2.70 -3.44 -6.23
N LEU A 45 -2.03 -2.30 -6.49
CA LEU A 45 -0.98 -1.78 -5.62
C LEU A 45 -1.49 -1.49 -4.22
N LYS A 46 -2.72 -0.97 -4.06
CA LYS A 46 -3.32 -0.74 -2.75
C LYS A 46 -3.65 -2.07 -2.05
N LEU A 47 -4.25 -3.02 -2.75
CA LEU A 47 -4.61 -4.33 -2.20
C LEU A 47 -3.39 -5.18 -1.85
N ASN A 48 -2.33 -5.10 -2.67
CA ASN A 48 -1.08 -5.83 -2.47
C ASN A 48 -0.13 -5.10 -1.51
N GLY A 49 -0.23 -3.76 -1.43
CA GLY A 49 0.63 -2.87 -0.68
C GLY A 49 0.09 -2.41 0.68
N ASP A 50 -1.18 -2.65 1.01
CA ASP A 50 -1.70 -2.52 2.39
C ASP A 50 -1.49 -3.77 3.24
N LYS A 51 -0.77 -4.79 2.75
CA LYS A 51 -0.12 -5.75 3.66
C LYS A 51 1.08 -5.15 4.39
N ALA A 52 1.58 -4.00 3.92
CA ALA A 52 2.53 -3.16 4.65
C ALA A 52 1.80 -2.05 5.45
N ASN A 53 0.54 -2.28 5.82
CA ASN A 53 -0.10 -1.46 6.84
C ASN A 53 0.43 -1.90 8.21
N ASP A 54 1.66 -1.47 8.47
CA ASP A 54 2.29 -1.26 9.77
C ASP A 54 1.43 -0.25 10.59
N SER A 55 0.15 -0.57 10.82
CA SER A 55 -0.61 0.13 11.84
C SER A 55 -0.01 -0.31 13.17
N LEU A 56 0.87 0.54 13.72
CA LEU A 56 1.40 0.39 15.08
C LEU A 56 0.28 0.23 16.12
N ASP A 57 -0.96 0.61 15.78
CA ASP A 57 -2.15 0.48 16.63
C ASP A 57 -2.46 -0.99 16.96
N HIS A 58 -2.02 -1.94 16.14
CA HIS A 58 -2.25 -3.37 16.35
C HIS A 58 -1.05 -4.09 16.97
N TRP A 59 0.05 -3.37 17.17
CA TRP A 59 1.27 -3.96 17.71
C TRP A 59 1.33 -3.71 19.22
N THR A 60 1.59 -4.77 19.97
CA THR A 60 1.94 -4.63 21.38
C THR A 60 3.35 -4.04 21.51
N THR A 61 3.63 -3.39 22.65
CA THR A 61 4.95 -2.83 22.92
C THR A 61 6.07 -3.86 22.79
N ASP A 62 5.84 -5.12 23.18
CA ASP A 62 6.85 -6.18 23.08
C ASP A 62 7.11 -6.60 21.62
N GLU A 63 6.07 -6.67 20.77
CA GLU A 63 6.21 -6.96 19.35
C GLU A 63 7.01 -5.87 18.62
N ILE A 64 6.76 -4.60 18.97
CA ILE A 64 7.53 -3.47 18.41
C ILE A 64 9.00 -3.55 18.84
N LEU A 65 9.26 -3.76 20.14
CA LEU A 65 10.63 -3.87 20.64
C LEU A 65 11.37 -5.06 20.01
N GLN A 66 10.68 -6.18 19.81
CA GLN A 66 11.24 -7.35 19.15
C GLN A 66 11.60 -7.06 17.70
N GLU A 67 10.68 -6.48 16.92
CA GLU A 67 10.95 -6.13 15.52
C GLU A 67 12.09 -5.13 15.40
N LEU A 68 12.15 -4.12 16.26
CA LEU A 68 13.26 -3.15 16.28
C LEU A 68 14.61 -3.82 16.56
N LEU A 69 14.67 -4.77 17.50
CA LEU A 69 15.90 -5.53 17.81
C LEU A 69 16.38 -6.39 16.64
N TYR A 70 15.48 -6.92 15.83
CA TYR A 70 15.82 -7.80 14.71
C TYR A 70 15.90 -7.09 13.36
N SER A 71 15.42 -5.84 13.27
CA SER A 71 15.45 -5.04 12.05
C SER A 71 16.87 -4.85 11.53
N GLN A 72 17.06 -5.05 10.21
CA GLN A 72 18.38 -4.81 9.60
C GLN A 72 18.81 -3.34 9.65
N ARG A 73 17.84 -2.42 9.78
CA ARG A 73 18.08 -0.98 9.87
C ARG A 73 18.75 -0.56 11.17
N LEU A 74 18.43 -1.22 12.30
CA LEU A 74 19.04 -0.90 13.59
C LEU A 74 20.35 -1.63 13.84
N LYS A 75 20.61 -2.75 13.15
CA LYS A 75 21.90 -3.46 13.22
C LYS A 75 23.09 -2.61 12.77
N THR A 76 22.86 -1.62 11.91
CA THR A 76 23.90 -0.70 11.44
C THR A 76 24.22 0.41 12.45
N ASN A 77 23.38 0.60 13.48
CA ASN A 77 23.58 1.60 14.53
C ASN A 77 23.58 0.95 15.93
N PRO A 78 24.75 0.62 16.50
CA PRO A 78 24.84 -0.09 17.77
C PRO A 78 24.29 0.72 18.95
N ALA A 79 24.39 2.05 18.91
CA ALA A 79 23.87 2.90 19.98
C ALA A 79 22.33 2.84 20.04
N ALA A 80 21.67 2.84 18.88
CA ALA A 80 20.22 2.72 18.80
C ALA A 80 19.74 1.34 19.29
N LEU A 81 20.52 0.29 19.05
CA LEU A 81 20.21 -1.06 19.53
C LEU A 81 20.30 -1.16 21.07
N GLU A 82 21.28 -0.52 21.70
CA GLU A 82 21.38 -0.46 23.17
C GLU A 82 20.24 0.35 23.81
N ILE A 83 19.75 1.41 23.15
CA ILE A 83 18.57 2.16 23.59
C ILE A 83 17.33 1.24 23.58
N VAL A 84 17.13 0.44 22.54
CA VAL A 84 15.98 -0.48 22.49
C VAL A 84 16.10 -1.57 23.57
N ARG A 85 17.31 -2.09 23.84
CA ARG A 85 17.55 -3.06 24.92
C ARG A 85 17.25 -2.48 26.30
N THR A 86 17.70 -1.26 26.57
CA THR A 86 17.45 -0.59 27.85
C THR A 86 15.97 -0.28 28.04
N LEU A 87 15.27 0.18 27.00
CA LEU A 87 13.82 0.38 27.03
C LEU A 87 13.06 -0.92 27.34
N ARG A 88 13.49 -2.07 26.78
CA ARG A 88 12.89 -3.38 27.08
C ARG A 88 13.07 -3.83 28.54
N LEU A 89 14.12 -3.38 29.21
CA LEU A 89 14.35 -3.71 30.63
C LEU A 89 13.58 -2.81 31.59
N LEU A 90 13.12 -1.65 31.13
CA LEU A 90 12.43 -0.65 31.94
C LEU A 90 10.90 -0.75 31.87
N LEU A 91 10.39 -1.51 30.90
CA LEU A 91 8.97 -1.79 30.68
C LEU A 91 8.63 -3.20 31.16
#